data_AF-A0A1S4EIA2-F1
#
_entry.id   AF-A0A1S4EIA2-F1
#
_cell.length_a   1.000
_cell.length_b   1.000
_cell.length_c   1.000
_cell.angle_alpha   90.00
_cell.angle_beta   90.00
_cell.angle_gamma   90.00
#
_symmetry.space_group_name_H-M   'P 1'
#
loop_
_entity.id
_entity.type
_entity.pdbx_description
1 polymer ?
#
loop_
_entity_poly.entity_id
_entity_poly.type
_entity_poly.pdbx_seq_one_letter_code
_entity_poly.pdbx_strand_id
1 'polypeptide(L)'
;MSAENGKPMKHIIDQATFDEAVNENIEILDMLSDEAIEAAKAQFLSQNVDLSNIITDAYLYDGIDNHPFVKKFNKCKELAKEIIIDEDEIMSLIHGIVKEMETDKAKKLYVGNNGGYTLGVDILRAIAEQADPNPSRKFKKNLELLEQLELVMINWKMEEPSLTTTSRRSPPFTWS
;
A
#
# COMPACT_ATOMS: atom_id res chain seq x y z
N MET A 1 32.85 23.53 22.76
CA MET A 1 31.65 22.68 22.73
C MET A 1 30.71 23.30 21.70
N SER A 2 30.69 22.76 20.49
CA SER A 2 29.81 23.24 19.40
C SER A 2 28.72 22.21 19.20
N ALA A 3 27.48 22.68 19.21
CA ALA A 3 26.27 21.88 19.20
C ALA A 3 26.20 20.97 17.98
N GLU A 4 25.91 19.69 18.25
CA GLU A 4 25.53 18.70 17.25
C GLU A 4 24.12 19.08 16.76
N ASN A 5 24.04 19.56 15.52
CA ASN A 5 22.79 19.91 14.85
C ASN A 5 21.92 18.65 14.71
N GLY A 6 20.94 18.49 15.61
CA GLY A 6 19.87 17.51 15.45
C GLY A 6 19.09 17.83 14.18
N LYS A 7 19.28 17.01 13.14
CA LYS A 7 18.50 17.05 11.89
C LYS A 7 17.01 17.01 12.26
N PRO A 8 16.17 17.97 11.81
CA PRO A 8 14.75 17.96 12.15
C PRO A 8 14.12 16.67 11.64
N MET A 9 13.42 15.94 12.52
CA MET A 9 12.65 14.77 12.12
C MET A 9 11.55 15.24 11.17
N LYS A 10 11.62 14.81 9.91
CA LYS A 10 10.56 15.03 8.93
C LYS A 10 9.31 14.34 9.45
N HIS A 11 8.24 15.11 9.66
CA HIS A 11 6.95 14.56 10.03
C HIS A 11 6.43 13.78 8.81
N ILE A 12 6.04 12.51 8.99
CA ILE A 12 5.40 11.72 7.93
C ILE A 12 3.95 11.48 8.34
N ILE A 13 3.06 11.38 7.36
CA ILE A 13 1.65 10.99 7.57
C ILE A 13 1.39 9.70 6.78
N ASP A 14 0.29 9.03 7.09
CA ASP A 14 -0.22 7.93 6.28
C ASP A 14 -1.16 8.43 5.18
N GLN A 15 -1.46 7.55 4.22
CA GLN A 15 -2.35 7.88 3.12
C GLN A 15 -3.77 8.19 3.61
N ALA A 16 -4.25 7.49 4.65
CA ALA A 16 -5.59 7.70 5.18
C ALA A 16 -5.78 9.14 5.69
N THR A 17 -4.79 9.69 6.40
CA THR A 17 -4.81 11.08 6.87
C THR A 17 -4.81 12.07 5.71
N PHE A 18 -4.07 11.78 4.65
CA PHE A 18 -4.06 12.64 3.45
C PHE A 18 -5.38 12.55 2.69
N ASP A 19 -5.91 11.32 2.51
CA ASP A 19 -7.17 11.05 1.82
C ASP A 19 -8.35 11.71 2.53
N GLU A 20 -8.38 11.65 3.86
CA GLU A 20 -9.39 12.32 4.69
C GLU A 20 -9.36 13.83 4.45
N ALA A 21 -8.19 14.47 4.47
CA ALA A 21 -8.08 15.89 4.20
C ALA A 21 -8.51 16.28 2.77
N VAL A 22 -8.19 15.45 1.77
CA VAL A 22 -8.65 15.67 0.40
C VAL A 22 -10.17 15.50 0.30
N ASN A 23 -10.75 14.46 0.91
CA ASN A 23 -12.19 14.23 0.92
C ASN A 23 -12.94 15.34 1.67
N GLU A 24 -12.42 15.82 2.80
CA GLU A 24 -12.98 16.99 3.49
C GLU A 24 -12.97 18.23 2.59
N ASN A 25 -11.88 18.48 1.87
CA ASN A 25 -11.82 19.59 0.92
C ASN A 25 -12.86 19.44 -0.22
N ILE A 26 -13.08 18.22 -0.72
CA ILE A 26 -14.09 17.95 -1.76
C ILE A 26 -15.51 18.12 -1.19
N GLU A 27 -15.84 17.46 -0.07
CA GLU A 27 -17.20 17.39 0.44
C GLU A 27 -17.64 18.64 1.20
N ILE A 28 -16.74 19.24 1.99
CA ILE A 28 -17.04 20.37 2.87
C ILE A 28 -16.82 21.69 2.15
N LEU A 29 -15.76 21.77 1.33
CA LEU A 29 -15.40 23.01 0.62
C LEU A 29 -15.87 23.02 -0.84
N ASP A 30 -16.52 21.95 -1.31
CA ASP A 30 -17.03 21.79 -2.69
C ASP A 30 -15.92 22.02 -3.74
N MET A 31 -14.69 21.61 -3.41
CA MET A 31 -13.53 21.74 -4.29
C MET A 31 -13.50 20.61 -5.33
N LEU A 32 -13.00 20.93 -6.52
CA LEU A 32 -12.66 19.91 -7.51
C LEU A 32 -11.49 19.05 -7.01
N SER A 33 -11.42 17.78 -7.40
CA SER A 33 -10.40 16.83 -6.92
C SER A 33 -8.97 17.35 -7.07
N ASP A 34 -8.62 17.96 -8.21
CA ASP A 34 -7.30 18.55 -8.43
C ASP A 34 -6.99 19.68 -7.44
N GLU A 35 -7.98 20.54 -7.19
CA GLU A 35 -7.88 21.67 -6.27
C GLU A 35 -7.78 21.20 -4.83
N ALA A 36 -8.60 20.23 -4.44
CA ALA A 36 -8.62 19.63 -3.11
C ALA A 36 -7.28 18.97 -2.75
N ILE A 37 -6.65 18.30 -3.72
CA ILE A 37 -5.32 17.69 -3.56
C ILE A 37 -4.25 18.74 -3.37
N GLU A 38 -4.24 19.80 -4.19
CA GLU A 38 -3.25 20.88 -4.04
C GLU A 38 -3.44 21.63 -2.71
N ALA A 39 -4.68 21.82 -2.26
CA ALA A 39 -4.98 22.38 -0.95
C ALA A 39 -4.45 21.49 0.19
N ALA A 40 -4.71 20.18 0.14
CA ALA A 40 -4.20 19.22 1.12
C ALA A 40 -2.66 19.16 1.12
N LYS A 41 -2.02 19.15 -0.06
CA LYS A 41 -0.57 19.25 -0.19
C LYS A 41 -0.04 20.50 0.50
N ALA A 42 -0.63 21.66 0.21
CA ALA A 42 -0.20 22.93 0.81
C ALA A 42 -0.34 22.90 2.34
N GLN A 43 -1.45 22.37 2.87
CA GLN A 43 -1.67 22.22 4.30
C GLN A 43 -0.59 21.38 4.97
N PHE A 44 -0.27 20.20 4.44
CA PHE A 44 0.73 19.31 5.05
C PHE A 44 2.16 19.80 4.84
N LEU A 45 2.50 20.33 3.66
CA LEU A 45 3.81 20.94 3.41
C LEU A 45 4.07 22.14 4.34
N SER A 46 3.06 22.94 4.65
CA SER A 46 3.19 24.06 5.60
C SER A 46 3.54 23.61 7.03
N GLN A 47 3.22 22.35 7.36
CA GLN A 47 3.52 21.71 8.64
C GLN A 47 4.85 20.94 8.62
N ASN A 48 5.66 21.09 7.54
CA ASN A 48 6.88 20.33 7.29
C ASN A 48 6.66 18.81 7.23
N VAL A 49 5.49 18.39 6.75
CA VAL A 49 5.21 16.98 6.46
C VAL A 49 5.90 16.57 5.16
N ASP A 50 6.56 15.43 5.16
CA ASP A 50 7.11 14.79 3.96
C ASP A 50 6.01 13.96 3.27
N LEU A 51 5.65 14.36 2.05
CA LEU A 51 4.62 13.70 1.23
C LEU A 51 5.21 12.72 0.21
N SER A 52 6.50 12.40 0.28
CA SER A 52 7.15 11.49 -0.67
C SER A 52 6.61 10.04 -0.61
N ASN A 53 5.94 9.68 0.49
CA ASN A 53 5.22 8.42 0.70
C ASN A 53 3.70 8.54 0.45
N ILE A 54 3.22 9.71 0.01
CA ILE A 54 1.80 10.00 -0.22
C ILE A 54 1.51 10.02 -1.71
N ILE A 55 0.44 9.34 -2.10
CA ILE A 55 -0.08 9.33 -3.45
C ILE A 55 -0.95 10.56 -3.64
N THR A 56 -0.63 11.34 -4.66
CA THR A 56 -1.26 12.63 -4.90
C THR A 56 -1.87 12.74 -6.30
N ASP A 57 -2.03 11.62 -6.98
CA ASP A 57 -2.59 11.58 -8.31
C ASP A 57 -4.09 11.85 -8.27
N ALA A 58 -4.49 12.92 -8.97
CA ALA A 58 -5.86 13.37 -9.20
C ALA A 58 -6.90 12.28 -9.44
N TYR A 59 -6.54 11.29 -10.27
CA TYR A 59 -7.45 10.24 -10.70
C TYR A 59 -7.90 9.30 -9.58
N LEU A 60 -7.28 9.37 -8.40
CA LEU A 60 -7.70 8.60 -7.23
C LEU A 60 -8.85 9.27 -6.47
N TYR A 61 -9.09 10.57 -6.65
CA TYR A 61 -10.04 11.33 -5.84
C TYR A 61 -11.27 11.78 -6.64
N ASP A 62 -11.20 11.75 -7.97
CA ASP A 62 -12.37 11.95 -8.83
C ASP A 62 -13.18 10.65 -8.91
N GLY A 63 -14.00 10.41 -7.89
CA GLY A 63 -14.77 9.18 -7.71
C GLY A 63 -13.85 7.97 -7.65
N ILE A 64 -13.25 7.72 -6.48
CA ILE A 64 -12.33 6.61 -6.17
C ILE A 64 -12.70 5.29 -6.89
N ASP A 65 -13.99 4.98 -6.96
CA ASP A 65 -14.51 3.76 -7.58
C ASP A 65 -14.53 3.74 -9.11
N ASN A 66 -14.35 4.86 -9.80
CA ASN A 66 -14.51 4.98 -11.24
C ASN A 66 -13.24 4.73 -12.05
N HIS A 67 -12.06 4.89 -11.44
CA HIS A 67 -10.79 4.70 -12.12
C HIS A 67 -10.61 3.24 -12.56
N PRO A 68 -10.21 2.95 -13.83
CA PRO A 68 -10.11 1.58 -14.34
C PRO A 68 -9.21 0.66 -13.50
N PHE A 69 -8.12 1.19 -12.93
CA PHE A 69 -7.23 0.42 -12.07
C PHE A 69 -7.88 0.09 -10.72
N VAL A 70 -8.55 1.06 -10.10
CA VAL A 70 -9.23 0.87 -8.81
C VAL A 70 -10.38 -0.13 -8.96
N LYS A 71 -11.15 -0.03 -10.06
CA LYS A 71 -12.19 -1.02 -10.42
C LYS A 71 -11.62 -2.43 -10.52
N LYS A 72 -10.48 -2.62 -11.18
CA LYS A 72 -9.83 -3.95 -11.28
C LYS A 72 -9.39 -4.46 -9.92
N PHE A 73 -8.79 -3.60 -9.10
CA PHE A 73 -8.32 -3.97 -7.77
C PHE A 73 -9.48 -4.33 -6.83
N ASN A 74 -10.55 -3.52 -6.82
CA ASN A 74 -11.75 -3.80 -6.04
C ASN A 74 -12.48 -5.05 -6.53
N LYS A 75 -12.56 -5.28 -7.85
CA LYS A 75 -13.08 -6.54 -8.39
C LYS A 75 -12.28 -7.75 -7.91
N CYS A 76 -10.95 -7.63 -7.87
CA CYS A 76 -10.07 -8.68 -7.34
C CYS A 76 -10.37 -8.96 -5.85
N LYS A 77 -10.59 -7.91 -5.05
CA LYS A 77 -11.01 -8.04 -3.64
C LYS A 77 -12.34 -8.74 -3.47
N GLU A 78 -13.33 -8.43 -4.30
CA GLU A 78 -14.64 -9.09 -4.22
C GLU A 78 -14.55 -10.56 -4.61
N LEU A 79 -13.82 -10.90 -5.67
CA LEU A 79 -13.59 -12.30 -6.06
C LEU A 79 -12.85 -13.09 -4.98
N ALA A 80 -11.91 -12.48 -4.24
CA ALA A 80 -11.20 -13.15 -3.15
C ALA A 80 -12.10 -13.51 -1.95
N LYS A 81 -13.30 -12.93 -1.84
CA LYS A 81 -14.27 -13.24 -0.79
C LYS A 81 -15.21 -14.39 -1.15
N GLU A 82 -15.25 -14.78 -2.44
CA GLU A 82 -16.13 -15.84 -2.91
C GLU A 82 -15.67 -17.22 -2.39
N ILE A 83 -16.64 -18.09 -2.12
CA ILE A 83 -16.37 -19.46 -1.64
C ILE A 83 -15.69 -20.29 -2.74
N ILE A 84 -16.03 -20.02 -4.00
CA ILE A 84 -15.44 -20.64 -5.18
C ILE A 84 -14.92 -19.52 -6.06
N ILE A 85 -13.63 -19.56 -6.36
CA ILE A 85 -12.92 -18.55 -7.13
C ILE A 85 -12.72 -19.11 -8.53
N ASP A 86 -13.07 -18.31 -9.54
CA ASP A 86 -12.62 -18.55 -10.90
C ASP A 86 -11.11 -18.24 -10.99
N GLU A 87 -10.29 -19.30 -10.94
CA GLU A 87 -8.83 -19.20 -11.00
C GLU A 87 -8.34 -18.45 -12.25
N ASP A 88 -8.96 -18.66 -13.41
CA ASP A 88 -8.51 -18.02 -14.64
C ASP A 88 -8.89 -16.52 -14.66
N GLU A 89 -10.07 -16.16 -14.12
CA GLU A 89 -10.48 -14.76 -13.97
C GLU A 89 -9.59 -14.00 -12.98
N ILE A 90 -9.34 -14.57 -11.80
CA ILE A 90 -8.56 -13.90 -10.75
C ILE A 90 -7.09 -13.73 -11.17
N MET A 91 -6.51 -14.75 -11.82
CA MET A 91 -5.12 -14.67 -12.32
C MET A 91 -4.98 -13.64 -13.44
N SER A 92 -5.98 -13.51 -14.31
CA SER A 92 -6.02 -12.47 -15.35
C SER A 92 -6.06 -11.07 -14.75
N LEU A 93 -6.86 -10.86 -13.70
CA LEU A 93 -6.94 -9.59 -12.97
C LEU A 93 -5.63 -9.26 -12.27
N ILE A 94 -5.04 -10.23 -11.55
CA ILE A 94 -3.74 -10.05 -10.88
C ILE A 94 -2.66 -9.68 -11.89
N HIS A 95 -2.58 -10.39 -13.01
CA HIS A 95 -1.59 -10.09 -14.05
C HIS A 95 -1.75 -8.67 -14.62
N GLY A 96 -2.99 -8.24 -14.86
CA GLY A 96 -3.29 -6.88 -15.29
C GLY A 96 -2.88 -5.82 -14.26
N ILE A 97 -3.18 -6.05 -12.99
CA ILE A 97 -2.83 -5.15 -11.87
C ILE A 97 -1.31 -5.05 -11.73
N VAL A 98 -0.60 -6.19 -11.69
CA VAL A 98 0.87 -6.23 -11.55
C VAL A 98 1.54 -5.50 -12.71
N LYS A 99 1.08 -5.72 -13.94
CA LYS A 99 1.61 -5.01 -15.11
C LYS A 99 1.42 -3.49 -15.02
N GLU A 100 0.24 -3.04 -14.58
CA GLU A 100 0.00 -1.60 -14.40
C GLU A 100 0.80 -1.02 -13.23
N MET A 101 0.98 -1.78 -12.15
CA MET A 101 1.86 -1.41 -11.03
C MET A 101 3.32 -1.26 -11.50
N GLU A 102 3.84 -2.13 -12.37
CA GLU A 102 5.20 -1.98 -12.90
C GLU A 102 5.43 -0.66 -13.63
N THR A 103 4.39 -0.13 -14.28
CA THR A 103 4.48 1.12 -15.04
C THR A 103 4.39 2.38 -14.16
N ASP A 104 3.78 2.29 -12.98
CA ASP A 104 3.42 3.45 -12.18
C ASP A 104 3.62 3.19 -10.68
N LYS A 105 4.52 3.97 -10.07
CA LYS A 105 4.84 3.89 -8.64
C LYS A 105 3.64 4.26 -7.76
N ALA A 106 2.76 5.17 -8.20
CA ALA A 106 1.55 5.53 -7.46
C ALA A 106 0.61 4.33 -7.32
N LYS A 107 0.46 3.53 -8.38
CA LYS A 107 -0.35 2.31 -8.36
C LYS A 107 0.23 1.25 -7.43
N LYS A 108 1.56 1.12 -7.36
CA LYS A 108 2.22 0.23 -6.38
C LYS A 108 1.89 0.62 -4.95
N LEU A 109 2.04 1.91 -4.66
CA LEU A 109 1.78 2.46 -3.34
C LEU A 109 0.29 2.34 -2.97
N TYR A 110 -0.61 2.55 -3.94
CA TYR A 110 -2.06 2.41 -3.75
C TYR A 110 -2.42 0.99 -3.32
N VAL A 111 -1.95 -0.01 -4.07
CA VAL A 111 -2.17 -1.42 -3.77
C VAL A 111 -1.59 -1.79 -2.40
N GLY A 112 -0.39 -1.29 -2.07
CA GLY A 112 0.24 -1.49 -0.75
C GLY A 112 -0.63 -0.96 0.39
N ASN A 113 -1.06 0.30 0.32
CA ASN A 113 -1.86 0.96 1.35
C ASN A 113 -3.27 0.37 1.48
N ASN A 114 -3.82 -0.16 0.39
CA ASN A 114 -5.17 -0.73 0.34
C ASN A 114 -5.21 -2.26 0.56
N GLY A 115 -4.20 -2.84 1.23
CA GLY A 115 -4.21 -4.24 1.62
C GLY A 115 -3.89 -5.22 0.48
N GLY A 116 -3.04 -4.84 -0.46
CA GLY A 116 -2.62 -5.71 -1.56
C GLY A 116 -1.91 -6.98 -1.09
N TYR A 117 -1.12 -6.90 -0.01
CA TYR A 117 -0.48 -8.07 0.58
C TYR A 117 -1.51 -9.05 1.19
N THR A 118 -2.43 -8.54 2.01
CA THR A 118 -3.48 -9.36 2.62
C THR A 118 -4.37 -9.99 1.55
N LEU A 119 -4.69 -9.24 0.49
CA LEU A 119 -5.42 -9.76 -0.65
C LEU A 119 -4.69 -10.93 -1.33
N GLY A 120 -3.38 -10.83 -1.55
CA GLY A 120 -2.60 -11.92 -2.13
C GLY A 120 -2.65 -13.20 -1.29
N VAL A 121 -2.55 -13.07 0.04
CA VAL A 121 -2.67 -14.19 0.98
C VAL A 121 -4.09 -14.77 0.99
N ASP A 122 -5.12 -13.91 0.97
CA ASP A 122 -6.52 -14.35 0.97
C ASP A 122 -6.84 -15.15 -0.30
N ILE A 123 -6.35 -14.70 -1.46
CA ILE A 123 -6.50 -15.41 -2.74
C ILE A 123 -5.78 -16.75 -2.71
N LEU A 124 -4.53 -16.77 -2.22
CA LEU A 124 -3.75 -17.99 -2.06
C LEU A 124 -4.46 -19.02 -1.19
N ARG A 125 -4.99 -18.57 -0.05
CA ARG A 125 -5.73 -19.42 0.88
C ARG A 125 -7.00 -19.94 0.22
N ALA A 126 -7.78 -19.09 -0.42
CA ALA A 126 -9.04 -19.50 -1.04
C ALA A 126 -8.81 -20.49 -2.21
N ILE A 127 -7.76 -20.29 -3.01
CA ILE A 127 -7.33 -21.23 -4.05
C ILE A 127 -6.87 -22.56 -3.43
N ALA A 128 -6.13 -22.53 -2.32
CA ALA A 128 -5.68 -23.74 -1.62
C ALA A 128 -6.82 -24.50 -0.91
N GLU A 129 -7.81 -23.80 -0.37
CA GLU A 129 -9.01 -24.40 0.25
C GLU A 129 -9.94 -25.06 -0.78
N GLN A 130 -9.95 -24.56 -2.02
CA GLN A 130 -10.68 -25.14 -3.14
C GLN A 130 -9.93 -26.28 -3.83
N ALA A 131 -8.63 -26.39 -3.61
CA ALA A 131 -7.81 -27.41 -4.26
C ALA A 131 -8.17 -28.81 -3.74
N ASP A 132 -8.48 -29.70 -4.68
CA ASP A 132 -8.52 -31.16 -4.46
C ASP A 132 -7.21 -31.60 -3.75
N PRO A 133 -7.25 -32.54 -2.77
CA PRO A 133 -6.07 -33.06 -2.07
C PRO A 133 -4.87 -33.46 -2.93
N ASN A 134 -5.07 -33.61 -4.25
CA ASN A 134 -4.02 -33.86 -5.23
C ASN A 134 -3.96 -32.74 -6.30
N PRO A 135 -3.28 -31.61 -6.04
CA PRO A 135 -3.31 -30.44 -6.91
C PRO A 135 -2.63 -30.67 -8.27
N SER A 136 -3.30 -30.18 -9.32
CA SER A 136 -2.84 -30.18 -10.71
C SER A 136 -1.44 -29.55 -10.87
N ARG A 137 -0.67 -29.98 -11.88
CA ARG A 137 0.65 -29.40 -12.23
C ARG A 137 0.57 -27.90 -12.54
N LYS A 138 -0.59 -27.38 -12.96
CA LYS A 138 -0.84 -25.94 -13.21
C LYS A 138 -0.94 -25.17 -11.88
N PHE A 139 -1.63 -25.74 -10.89
CA PHE A 139 -1.74 -25.20 -9.53
C PHE A 139 -0.36 -25.06 -8.87
N LYS A 140 0.50 -26.07 -8.99
CA LYS A 140 1.87 -26.03 -8.43
C LYS A 140 2.71 -24.88 -8.99
N LYS A 141 2.58 -24.59 -10.29
CA LYS A 141 3.26 -23.45 -10.92
C LYS A 141 2.67 -22.11 -10.48
N ASN A 142 1.36 -22.03 -10.30
CA ASN A 142 0.70 -20.81 -9.80
C ASN A 142 1.10 -20.52 -8.35
N LEU A 143 1.20 -21.56 -7.51
CA LEU A 143 1.71 -21.45 -6.14
C LEU A 143 3.17 -20.98 -6.12
N GLU A 144 4.05 -21.53 -6.97
CA GLU A 144 5.44 -21.05 -7.12
C GLU A 144 5.51 -19.57 -7.51
N LEU A 145 4.64 -19.10 -8.42
CA LEU A 145 4.60 -17.69 -8.82
C LEU A 145 4.14 -16.78 -7.67
N LEU A 146 3.24 -17.26 -6.83
CA LEU A 146 2.72 -16.52 -5.68
C LEU A 146 3.72 -16.51 -4.51
N GLU A 147 4.45 -17.59 -4.26
CA GLU A 147 5.60 -17.63 -3.34
C GLU A 147 6.72 -16.67 -3.81
N GLN A 148 6.96 -16.58 -5.12
CA GLN A 148 7.89 -15.59 -5.68
C GLN A 148 7.40 -14.16 -5.45
N LEU A 149 6.09 -13.91 -5.59
CA LEU A 149 5.49 -12.60 -5.28
C LEU A 149 5.68 -12.26 -3.80
N GLU A 150 5.47 -13.22 -2.90
CA GLU A 150 5.68 -13.07 -1.46
C GLU A 150 7.14 -12.72 -1.14
N LEU A 151 8.12 -13.42 -1.75
CA LEU A 151 9.54 -13.15 -1.58
C LEU A 151 9.95 -11.75 -2.08
N VAL A 152 9.40 -11.31 -3.22
CA VAL A 152 9.64 -9.96 -3.74
C VAL A 152 9.07 -8.90 -2.80
N MET A 153 7.88 -9.14 -2.24
CA MET A 153 7.25 -8.21 -1.30
C MET A 153 7.95 -8.17 0.07
N ILE A 154 8.45 -9.32 0.57
CA ILE A 154 9.23 -9.39 1.81
C ILE A 154 10.56 -8.65 1.66
N ASN A 155 11.26 -8.83 0.54
CA ASN A 155 12.51 -8.12 0.27
C ASN A 155 12.30 -6.61 0.17
N TRP A 156 11.15 -6.15 -0.35
CA TRP A 156 10.79 -4.73 -0.32
C TRP A 156 10.57 -4.18 1.09
N LYS A 157 9.96 -4.96 2.00
CA LYS A 157 9.79 -4.57 3.40
C LYS A 157 11.11 -4.45 4.16
N MET A 158 12.19 -5.07 3.64
CA MET A 158 13.55 -5.03 4.20
C MET A 158 14.43 -3.93 3.58
N GLU A 159 13.99 -3.27 2.51
CA GLU A 159 14.67 -2.11 1.92
C GLU A 159 14.25 -0.76 2.53
N GLU A 160 13.26 -0.74 3.44
CA GLU A 160 13.18 0.37 4.39
C GLU A 160 14.36 0.27 5.35
N PRO A 161 15.27 1.25 5.42
CA PRO A 161 16.29 1.28 6.45
C PRO A 161 15.57 1.51 7.78
N SER A 162 15.19 0.42 8.44
CA SER A 162 14.86 0.44 9.85
C SER A 162 16.11 0.96 10.55
N LEU A 163 16.08 2.23 10.92
CA LEU A 163 17.03 2.83 11.85
C LEU A 163 16.82 2.13 13.19
N THR A 164 17.44 0.97 13.35
CA THR A 164 17.50 0.23 14.60
C THR A 164 18.41 1.01 15.53
N THR A 165 17.87 2.02 16.19
CA THR A 165 18.51 2.65 17.35
C THR A 165 18.59 1.58 18.44
N THR A 166 19.73 0.90 18.50
CA THR A 166 20.18 0.20 19.69
C THR A 166 20.28 1.23 20.81
N SER A 167 19.21 1.32 21.60
CA SER A 167 19.21 2.00 22.89
C SER A 167 20.18 1.26 23.80
N ARG A 168 21.44 1.74 23.86
CA ARG A 168 22.41 1.32 24.86
C ARG A 168 21.82 1.62 26.24
N ARG A 169 21.50 0.56 27.00
CA ARG A 169 21.22 0.62 28.43
C ARG A 169 22.44 1.23 29.14
N SER A 170 22.30 2.44 29.65
CA SER A 170 23.14 2.95 30.73
C SER A 170 22.78 2.21 32.02
N PRO A 171 23.74 1.72 32.82
CA PRO A 171 23.45 1.16 34.14
C PRO A 171 23.00 2.27 35.12
N PRO A 172 22.21 1.93 36.15
CA PRO A 172 21.62 2.91 37.06
C PRO A 172 22.69 3.54 37.96
N PHE A 173 22.76 4.88 37.93
CA PHE A 173 23.49 5.68 38.90
C PHE A 173 22.83 5.53 40.28
N THR A 174 23.56 4.93 41.24
CA THR A 174 23.23 5.00 42.67
C THR A 174 23.92 6.22 43.26
N TRP A 175 23.16 7.07 43.96
CA TRP A 175 23.69 8.18 44.75
C TRP A 175 24.30 7.66 46.06
N SER A 176 25.50 8.13 46.40
CA SER A 176 26.07 8.23 47.75
C SER A 176 26.64 9.62 47.93
#